data_AF-A0A1C5A5C9-F1
#
_entry.id   AF-A0A1C5A5C9-F1
#
_cell.length_a   1.000
_cell.length_b   1.000
_cell.length_c   1.000
_cell.angle_alpha   90.00
_cell.angle_beta   90.00
_cell.angle_gamma   90.00
#
_symmetry.space_group_name_H-M   'P 1'
#
loop_
_entity.id
_entity.type
_entity.pdbx_description
1 polymer ?
#
loop_
_entity_poly.entity_id
_entity_poly.type
_entity_poly.pdbx_seq_one_letter_code
_entity_poly.pdbx_strand_id
1 'polypeptide(L)'
;MIRRVRRLAAVTGSVAALACTLALAGTATAQAAPKPKAAAPTGVDISGERLDAPLKLRSDTSPNEVNLLVDQVKWLGTTGQLRGPAAKDLGPKYTVVVLVAAGPQRAYDLFPLAKGGPRIYRPGKQPDQSSTRAGWFFGRLNMPETLRSVGVPMPAQFDTLAGGIGGGERVLPEEALDPVQNIDTALGELQRLLLLNVGVVLVITAGLAGIALLVRRRTR
;
A
#
# COMPACT_ATOMS: atom_id res chain seq x y z
N MET A 1 42.01 -37.46 -70.66
CA MET A 1 42.38 -36.03 -70.85
C MET A 1 41.36 -35.13 -70.19
N ILE A 2 41.85 -34.28 -69.27
CA ILE A 2 41.31 -33.01 -68.71
C ILE A 2 40.03 -33.04 -67.84
N ARG A 3 40.19 -32.44 -66.63
CA ARG A 3 39.33 -31.46 -65.91
C ARG A 3 38.93 -31.96 -64.50
N ARG A 4 38.85 -31.15 -63.44
CA ARG A 4 39.26 -29.78 -63.09
C ARG A 4 39.10 -29.70 -61.55
N VAL A 5 40.10 -29.14 -60.89
CA VAL A 5 40.09 -28.27 -59.69
C VAL A 5 39.15 -28.61 -58.51
N ARG A 6 39.73 -28.92 -57.34
CA ARG A 6 39.27 -28.41 -56.03
C ARG A 6 40.32 -28.60 -54.93
N ARG A 7 40.47 -27.56 -54.10
CA ARG A 7 41.01 -27.49 -52.72
C ARG A 7 42.33 -26.74 -52.53
N LEU A 8 42.44 -26.19 -51.30
CA LEU A 8 43.54 -25.46 -50.62
C LEU A 8 43.33 -23.94 -50.60
N ALA A 9 43.44 -23.21 -49.50
CA ALA A 9 43.75 -23.44 -48.08
C ALA A 9 43.28 -22.16 -47.33
N ALA A 10 42.65 -22.15 -46.16
CA ALA A 10 43.09 -22.54 -44.82
C ALA A 10 44.32 -21.77 -44.27
N VAL A 11 44.07 -21.05 -43.18
CA VAL A 11 44.97 -20.59 -42.10
C VAL A 11 45.63 -19.20 -42.24
N THR A 12 45.08 -18.23 -41.52
CA THR A 12 45.84 -17.23 -40.75
C THR A 12 44.93 -16.65 -39.66
N GLY A 13 45.13 -17.10 -38.44
CA GLY A 13 44.36 -16.69 -37.27
C GLY A 13 45.23 -16.78 -36.04
N SER A 14 46.00 -15.74 -35.75
CA SER A 14 46.56 -15.43 -34.43
C SER A 14 47.33 -14.11 -34.53
N VAL A 15 46.83 -13.08 -33.85
CA VAL A 15 47.51 -11.90 -33.25
C VAL A 15 46.50 -10.73 -33.27
N ALA A 16 45.54 -10.76 -32.34
CA ALA A 16 44.68 -9.61 -32.02
C ALA A 16 44.14 -9.73 -30.58
N ALA A 17 44.97 -10.22 -29.66
CA ALA A 17 44.61 -10.43 -28.24
C ALA A 17 45.40 -9.50 -27.29
N LEU A 18 45.71 -8.28 -27.73
CA LEU A 18 46.46 -7.30 -26.92
C LEU A 18 45.94 -5.85 -27.05
N ALA A 19 44.63 -5.69 -27.27
CA ALA A 19 43.98 -4.37 -27.33
C ALA A 19 42.83 -4.19 -26.30
N CYS A 20 42.60 -5.17 -25.41
CA CYS A 20 41.46 -5.16 -24.48
C CYS A 20 41.80 -4.88 -22.99
N THR A 21 43.00 -4.44 -22.66
CA THR A 21 43.43 -4.30 -21.25
C THR A 21 43.66 -2.86 -20.75
N LEU A 22 43.32 -1.81 -21.52
CA LEU A 22 43.44 -0.42 -21.07
C LEU A 22 42.14 0.39 -20.94
N ALA A 23 40.96 -0.24 -21.09
CA ALA A 23 39.67 0.43 -20.90
C ALA A 23 39.07 0.26 -19.48
N LEU A 24 39.91 -0.06 -18.48
CA LEU A 24 39.49 -0.24 -17.07
C LEU A 24 39.89 0.95 -16.16
N ALA A 25 40.03 2.14 -16.73
CA ALA A 25 40.25 3.37 -15.97
C ALA A 25 39.03 4.29 -16.13
N GLY A 26 38.22 4.37 -15.07
CA GLY A 26 37.40 5.56 -14.80
C GLY A 26 36.03 5.62 -15.44
N THR A 27 35.14 4.66 -15.14
CA THR A 27 33.73 5.03 -15.00
C THR A 27 33.46 5.26 -13.51
N ALA A 28 33.72 6.48 -13.07
CA ALA A 28 33.13 6.97 -11.83
C ALA A 28 31.62 6.82 -12.00
N THR A 29 31.03 5.83 -11.31
CA THR A 29 29.59 5.76 -11.14
C THR A 29 29.18 7.09 -10.54
N ALA A 30 28.47 7.90 -11.31
CA ALA A 30 27.86 9.12 -10.81
C ALA A 30 26.94 8.71 -9.66
N GLN A 31 27.43 8.88 -8.43
CA GLN A 31 26.64 8.71 -7.22
C GLN A 31 25.46 9.67 -7.37
N ALA A 32 24.28 9.13 -7.64
CA ALA A 32 23.07 9.93 -7.68
C ALA A 32 22.97 10.66 -6.34
N ALA A 33 22.99 12.00 -6.38
CA ALA A 33 22.88 12.82 -5.19
C ALA A 33 21.65 12.37 -4.38
N PRO A 34 21.74 12.26 -3.04
CA PRO A 34 20.61 11.88 -2.22
C PRO A 34 19.41 12.76 -2.57
N LYS A 35 18.30 12.13 -2.95
CA LYS A 35 17.06 12.84 -3.26
C LYS A 35 16.73 13.73 -2.06
N PRO A 36 16.50 15.05 -2.23
CA PRO A 36 16.24 15.94 -1.12
C PRO A 36 15.13 15.35 -0.25
N LYS A 37 15.44 15.13 1.04
CA LYS A 37 14.47 14.60 2.00
C LYS A 37 13.31 15.60 2.03
N ALA A 38 12.12 15.16 1.63
CA ALA A 38 10.95 16.01 1.64
C ALA A 38 10.80 16.59 3.06
N ALA A 39 10.65 17.92 3.14
CA ALA A 39 10.49 18.60 4.41
C ALA A 39 9.29 18.01 5.16
N ALA A 40 9.44 17.77 6.46
CA ALA A 40 8.38 17.23 7.28
C ALA A 40 7.18 18.21 7.32
N PRO A 41 5.93 17.72 7.23
CA PRO A 41 4.77 18.57 7.38
C PRO A 41 4.71 19.23 8.77
N THR A 42 4.51 20.54 8.79
CA THR A 42 4.35 21.33 10.02
C THR A 42 2.89 21.62 10.36
N GLY A 43 1.97 21.35 9.43
CA GLY A 43 0.55 21.49 9.65
C GLY A 43 -0.28 21.28 8.39
N VAL A 44 -1.59 21.37 8.58
CA VAL A 44 -2.60 21.28 7.52
C VAL A 44 -3.67 22.33 7.76
N ASP A 45 -4.01 23.08 6.72
CA ASP A 45 -5.17 23.97 6.72
C ASP A 45 -6.28 23.35 5.86
N ILE A 46 -7.49 23.24 6.41
CA ILE A 46 -8.66 22.69 5.72
C ILE A 46 -9.72 23.79 5.59
N SER A 47 -10.26 23.94 4.39
CA SER A 47 -11.40 24.82 4.11
C SER A 47 -12.45 24.06 3.31
N GLY A 48 -13.73 24.44 3.38
CA GLY A 48 -14.76 23.77 2.61
C GLY A 48 -16.16 24.33 2.87
N GLU A 49 -17.12 23.89 2.06
CA GLU A 49 -18.48 24.46 1.99
C GLU A 49 -19.29 24.35 3.29
N ARG A 50 -18.92 23.43 4.19
CA ARG A 50 -19.63 23.19 5.47
C ARG A 50 -18.82 23.62 6.69
N LEU A 51 -17.73 24.37 6.50
CA LEU A 51 -16.91 24.89 7.58
C LEU A 51 -17.10 26.41 7.65
N ASP A 52 -17.55 26.90 8.80
CA ASP A 52 -17.75 28.34 9.03
C ASP A 52 -16.41 29.10 9.03
N ALA A 53 -15.33 28.43 9.46
CA ALA A 53 -13.98 28.93 9.44
C ALA A 53 -12.99 27.83 9.00
N PRO A 54 -11.87 28.17 8.35
CA PRO A 54 -10.83 27.19 8.02
C PRO A 54 -10.29 26.52 9.28
N LEU A 55 -10.26 25.19 9.28
CA LEU A 55 -9.64 24.40 10.34
C LEU A 55 -8.13 24.43 10.15
N LYS A 56 -7.40 24.82 11.20
CA LYS A 56 -5.93 24.89 11.18
C LYS A 56 -5.37 23.87 12.16
N LEU A 57 -4.68 22.88 11.64
CA LEU A 57 -4.01 21.84 12.42
C LEU A 57 -2.51 22.03 12.32
N ARG A 58 -1.81 21.89 13.44
CA ARG A 58 -0.37 22.10 13.52
C ARG A 58 0.28 20.91 14.20
N SER A 59 1.48 20.56 13.74
CA SER A 59 2.17 19.34 14.19
C SER A 59 2.69 19.45 15.63
N ASP A 60 2.80 20.66 16.17
CA ASP A 60 3.19 20.94 17.56
C ASP A 60 2.06 20.63 18.55
N THR A 61 0.80 20.88 18.18
CA THR A 61 -0.37 20.61 19.05
C THR A 61 -1.03 19.28 18.74
N SER A 62 -1.09 18.89 17.47
CA SER A 62 -1.95 17.81 16.95
C SER A 62 -1.21 16.97 15.91
N PRO A 63 -0.07 16.34 16.27
CA PRO A 63 0.78 15.64 15.31
C PRO A 63 0.08 14.44 14.66
N ASN A 64 -0.79 13.75 15.39
CA ASN A 64 -1.49 12.56 14.89
C ASN A 64 -2.51 12.95 13.83
N GLU A 65 -3.29 14.00 14.06
CA GLU A 65 -4.30 14.53 13.16
C GLU A 65 -3.67 15.05 11.87
N VAL A 66 -2.55 15.77 11.99
CA VAL A 66 -1.76 16.22 10.83
C VAL A 66 -1.29 15.03 10.01
N ASN A 67 -0.72 14.01 10.65
CA ASN A 67 -0.25 12.81 9.95
C ASN A 67 -1.41 12.06 9.26
N LEU A 68 -2.55 11.90 9.93
CA LEU A 68 -3.74 11.25 9.36
C LEU A 68 -4.21 11.94 8.08
N LEU A 69 -4.21 13.27 8.04
CA LEU A 69 -4.61 14.04 6.87
C LEU A 69 -3.56 14.04 5.77
N VAL A 70 -2.28 14.18 6.12
CA VAL A 70 -1.19 14.07 5.14
C VAL A 70 -1.19 12.69 4.49
N ASP A 71 -1.52 11.64 5.25
CA ASP A 71 -1.63 10.27 4.77
C ASP A 71 -2.72 10.07 3.73
N GLN A 72 -3.71 10.96 3.65
CA GLN A 72 -4.73 10.95 2.60
C GLN A 72 -4.17 11.36 1.24
N VAL A 73 -3.11 12.18 1.20
CA VAL A 73 -2.59 12.81 -0.02
C VAL A 73 -1.13 12.49 -0.35
N LYS A 74 -0.32 12.02 0.62
CA LYS A 74 1.13 11.80 0.44
C LYS A 74 1.48 10.73 -0.60
N TRP A 75 0.55 9.81 -0.85
CA TRP A 75 0.74 8.68 -1.75
C TRP A 75 0.45 9.02 -3.21
N LEU A 76 -0.09 10.20 -3.50
CA LEU A 76 -0.50 10.60 -4.85
C LEU A 76 0.71 10.69 -5.78
N GLY A 77 0.66 9.90 -6.86
CA GLY A 77 1.70 9.87 -7.88
C GLY A 77 1.76 11.14 -8.73
N THR A 78 2.75 11.20 -9.63
CA THR A 78 2.96 12.35 -10.51
C THR A 78 1.84 12.53 -11.55
N THR A 79 1.21 11.44 -11.98
CA THR A 79 0.19 11.45 -13.05
C THR A 79 -1.16 11.00 -12.50
N GLY A 80 -2.16 11.87 -12.59
CA GLY A 80 -3.56 11.55 -12.30
C GLY A 80 -4.38 11.38 -13.58
N GLN A 81 -5.64 10.96 -13.41
CA GLN A 81 -6.63 10.94 -14.48
C GLN A 81 -6.92 12.38 -14.95
N LEU A 82 -6.95 12.60 -16.26
CA LEU A 82 -7.24 13.94 -16.81
C LEU A 82 -8.71 14.33 -16.62
N ARG A 83 -9.61 13.34 -16.71
CA ARG A 83 -11.04 13.55 -16.58
C ARG A 83 -11.52 13.02 -15.24
N GLY A 84 -12.12 13.92 -14.45
CA GLY A 84 -12.74 13.58 -13.19
C GLY A 84 -14.17 13.06 -13.35
N PRO A 85 -14.82 12.68 -12.24
CA PRO A 85 -16.26 12.43 -12.19
C PRO A 85 -17.07 13.65 -12.67
N ALA A 86 -18.35 13.43 -12.98
CA ALA A 86 -19.25 14.54 -13.27
C ALA A 86 -19.43 15.43 -12.03
N ALA A 87 -19.59 16.74 -12.21
CA ALA A 87 -19.69 17.69 -11.09
C ALA A 87 -20.82 17.34 -10.11
N LYS A 88 -21.96 16.86 -10.63
CA LYS A 88 -23.11 16.39 -9.83
C LYS A 88 -22.81 15.19 -8.92
N ASP A 89 -21.74 14.46 -9.22
CA ASP A 89 -21.35 13.23 -8.54
C ASP A 89 -20.21 13.46 -7.53
N LEU A 90 -19.72 14.70 -7.34
CA LEU A 90 -18.56 14.98 -6.48
C LEU A 90 -18.91 15.18 -5.00
N GLY A 91 -20.14 15.60 -4.68
CA GLY A 91 -20.48 15.97 -3.31
C GLY A 91 -19.72 17.22 -2.82
N PRO A 92 -19.61 17.45 -1.50
CA PRO A 92 -18.97 18.63 -0.93
C PRO A 92 -17.47 18.65 -1.22
N LYS A 93 -16.94 19.84 -1.52
CA LYS A 93 -15.50 20.06 -1.71
C LYS A 93 -14.84 20.51 -0.41
N TYR A 94 -13.69 19.92 -0.09
CA TYR A 94 -12.81 20.38 0.98
C TYR A 94 -11.39 20.58 0.44
N THR A 95 -10.87 21.81 0.52
CA THR A 95 -9.51 22.12 0.10
C THR A 95 -8.56 21.96 1.29
N VAL A 96 -7.56 21.10 1.11
CA VAL A 96 -6.51 20.78 2.08
C VAL A 96 -5.19 21.36 1.60
N VAL A 97 -4.58 22.20 2.43
CA VAL A 97 -3.28 22.82 2.20
C VAL A 97 -2.28 22.26 3.20
N VAL A 98 -1.28 21.55 2.70
CA VAL A 98 -0.18 21.00 3.49
C VAL A 98 0.91 22.06 3.66
N LEU A 99 1.28 22.30 4.92
CA LEU A 99 2.28 23.27 5.33
C LEU A 99 3.59 22.56 5.66
N VAL A 100 4.69 23.23 5.37
CA VAL A 100 6.03 22.90 5.87
C VAL A 100 6.62 24.12 6.58
N ALA A 101 7.83 24.01 7.12
CA ALA A 101 8.47 25.13 7.83
C ALA A 101 8.57 26.41 6.98
N ALA A 102 8.72 26.27 5.66
CA ALA A 102 8.76 27.39 4.71
C ALA A 102 7.37 27.96 4.33
N GLY A 103 6.28 27.42 4.88
CA GLY A 103 4.90 27.84 4.59
C GLY A 103 4.10 26.83 3.75
N PRO A 104 3.04 27.29 3.07
CA PRO A 104 2.17 26.43 2.25
C PRO A 104 2.93 25.79 1.09
N GLN A 105 2.91 24.45 1.03
CA GLN A 105 3.65 23.71 0.01
C GLN A 105 2.74 23.08 -1.04
N ARG A 106 1.69 22.38 -0.61
CA ARG A 106 0.81 21.62 -1.51
C ARG A 106 -0.65 21.87 -1.20
N ALA A 107 -1.47 22.00 -2.24
CA ALA A 107 -2.92 22.10 -2.13
C ALA A 107 -3.60 20.94 -2.89
N TYR A 108 -4.65 20.40 -2.29
CA TYR A 108 -5.48 19.32 -2.82
C TYR A 108 -6.95 19.61 -2.55
N ASP A 109 -7.81 19.31 -3.51
CA ASP A 109 -9.25 19.33 -3.32
C ASP A 109 -9.75 17.90 -3.06
N LEU A 110 -10.34 17.68 -1.90
CA LEU A 110 -10.90 16.42 -1.46
C LEU A 110 -12.41 16.41 -1.65
N PHE A 111 -12.91 15.28 -2.14
CA PHE A 111 -14.32 15.01 -2.37
C PHE A 111 -14.67 13.70 -1.68
N PRO A 112 -14.88 13.72 -0.35
CA PRO A 112 -15.05 12.52 0.45
C PRO A 112 -16.32 11.75 0.11
N LEU A 113 -17.39 12.44 -0.30
CA LEU A 113 -18.70 11.84 -0.58
C LEU A 113 -18.99 11.74 -2.09
N ALA A 114 -17.95 11.65 -2.92
CA ALA A 114 -18.13 11.47 -4.35
C ALA A 114 -18.74 10.10 -4.66
N LYS A 115 -19.60 10.06 -5.68
CA LYS A 115 -20.22 8.82 -6.16
C LYS A 115 -19.15 7.89 -6.74
N GLY A 116 -19.18 6.63 -6.31
CA GLY A 116 -18.15 5.64 -6.68
C GLY A 116 -16.88 5.71 -5.83
N GLY A 117 -16.94 6.41 -4.69
CA GLY A 117 -15.89 6.47 -3.68
C GLY A 117 -15.17 7.82 -3.63
N PRO A 118 -14.39 8.09 -2.56
CA PRO A 118 -13.71 9.36 -2.36
C PRO A 118 -12.82 9.74 -3.54
N ARG A 119 -12.75 11.03 -3.84
CA ARG A 119 -11.93 11.57 -4.94
C ARG A 119 -11.03 12.69 -4.47
N ILE A 120 -9.88 12.80 -5.13
CA ILE A 120 -8.92 13.86 -4.88
C ILE A 120 -8.58 14.51 -6.22
N TYR A 121 -8.60 15.84 -6.24
CA TYR A 121 -8.08 16.62 -7.34
C TYR A 121 -6.83 17.36 -6.88
N ARG A 122 -5.74 17.21 -7.63
CA ARG A 122 -4.54 18.03 -7.44
C ARG A 122 -4.56 19.15 -8.48
N PRO A 123 -4.68 20.43 -8.07
CA PRO A 123 -4.55 21.57 -8.97
C PRO A 123 -3.16 21.64 -9.60
N GLY A 124 -3.07 22.14 -10.83
CA GLY A 124 -1.78 22.28 -11.49
C GLY A 124 -0.90 23.38 -10.90
N LYS A 125 -1.53 24.47 -10.44
CA LYS A 125 -0.88 25.56 -9.70
C LYS A 125 -0.85 25.19 -8.23
N GLN A 126 0.35 25.17 -7.64
CA GLN A 126 0.56 24.85 -6.23
C GLN A 126 0.98 26.09 -5.43
N PRO A 127 0.74 26.13 -4.11
CA PRO A 127 1.06 27.29 -3.26
C PRO A 127 2.56 27.63 -3.22
N ASP A 128 3.43 26.62 -3.38
CA ASP A 128 4.88 26.77 -3.49
C ASP A 128 5.34 27.36 -4.84
N GLN A 129 4.42 27.86 -5.66
CA GLN A 129 4.62 28.33 -7.04
C GLN A 129 5.13 27.25 -8.01
N SER A 130 5.22 25.99 -7.56
CA SER A 130 5.58 24.90 -8.47
C SER A 130 4.41 24.60 -9.42
N SER A 131 4.77 24.30 -10.67
CA SER A 131 3.81 23.83 -11.67
C SER A 131 3.82 22.31 -11.70
N THR A 132 2.72 21.72 -11.26
CA THR A 132 2.52 20.26 -11.32
C THR A 132 1.45 19.92 -12.34
N ARG A 133 1.46 18.69 -12.85
CA ARG A 133 0.37 18.24 -13.73
C ARG A 133 -0.90 18.11 -12.90
N ALA A 134 -1.93 18.86 -13.28
CA ALA A 134 -3.26 18.73 -12.71
C ALA A 134 -3.81 17.32 -12.98
N GLY A 135 -4.51 16.75 -12.01
CA GLY A 135 -5.03 15.40 -12.17
C GLY A 135 -5.98 14.97 -11.08
N TRP A 136 -6.82 14.01 -11.44
CA TRP A 136 -7.77 13.34 -10.57
C TRP A 136 -7.21 12.02 -10.07
N PHE A 137 -7.52 11.71 -8.82
CA PHE A 137 -7.09 10.51 -8.13
C PHE A 137 -8.26 9.93 -7.36
N PHE A 138 -8.23 8.61 -7.16
CA PHE A 138 -9.07 8.00 -6.15
C PHE A 138 -8.55 8.41 -4.78
N GLY A 139 -9.45 8.68 -3.83
CA GLY A 139 -9.12 8.88 -2.43
C GLY A 139 -9.07 7.54 -1.69
N ARG A 140 -8.58 7.57 -0.45
CA ARG A 140 -8.71 6.41 0.43
C ARG A 140 -10.15 6.31 0.93
N LEU A 141 -10.60 5.09 1.16
CA LEU A 141 -11.98 4.82 1.57
C LEU A 141 -12.27 5.41 2.96
N ASN A 142 -11.31 5.43 3.88
CA ASN A 142 -11.45 6.03 5.20
C ASN A 142 -11.39 7.57 5.22
N MET A 143 -11.41 8.25 4.06
CA MET A 143 -11.32 9.71 4.00
C MET A 143 -12.47 10.44 4.71
N PRO A 144 -13.76 10.05 4.57
CA PRO A 144 -14.85 10.72 5.27
C PRO A 144 -14.71 10.62 6.79
N GLU A 145 -14.28 9.46 7.29
CA GLU A 145 -14.02 9.23 8.72
C GLU A 145 -12.85 10.07 9.21
N THR A 146 -11.74 10.09 8.46
CA THR A 146 -10.54 10.88 8.80
C THR A 146 -10.86 12.38 8.87
N LEU A 147 -11.67 12.89 7.96
CA LEU A 147 -12.07 14.29 7.99
C LEU A 147 -13.05 14.58 9.13
N ARG A 148 -13.93 13.63 9.46
CA ARG A 148 -14.82 13.74 10.63
C ARG A 148 -14.04 13.78 11.94
N SER A 149 -13.02 12.93 12.10
CA SER A 149 -12.24 12.84 13.34
C SER A 149 -11.47 14.12 13.66
N VAL A 150 -11.15 14.93 12.65
CA VAL A 150 -10.50 16.25 12.83
C VAL A 150 -11.50 17.40 12.95
N GLY A 151 -12.81 17.12 13.00
CA GLY A 151 -13.85 18.12 13.25
C GLY A 151 -14.53 18.66 11.99
N VAL A 152 -14.34 18.04 10.81
CA VAL A 152 -15.12 18.43 9.62
C VAL A 152 -16.53 17.83 9.73
N PRO A 153 -17.60 18.63 9.61
CA PRO A 153 -18.97 18.12 9.74
C PRO A 153 -19.33 17.23 8.55
N MET A 154 -19.38 15.92 8.82
CA MET A 154 -19.70 14.89 7.84
C MET A 154 -20.74 13.92 8.39
N PRO A 155 -21.68 13.46 7.53
CA PRO A 155 -22.65 12.45 7.93
C PRO A 155 -21.90 11.21 8.43
N ALA A 156 -22.38 10.61 9.52
CA ALA A 156 -21.88 9.34 10.03
C ALA A 156 -22.13 8.25 8.97
N GLN A 157 -21.07 7.88 8.26
CA GLN A 157 -21.05 6.72 7.37
C GLN A 157 -20.13 5.70 8.02
N PHE A 158 -20.71 4.56 8.37
CA PHE A 158 -19.94 3.37 8.72
C PHE A 158 -19.50 2.76 7.40
N ASP A 159 -18.31 3.13 6.93
CA ASP A 159 -17.68 2.39 5.84
C ASP A 159 -17.37 1.01 6.40
N THR A 160 -18.13 0.01 5.96
CA THR A 160 -17.90 -1.40 6.25
C THR A 160 -16.62 -1.87 5.55
N LEU A 161 -15.48 -1.38 6.01
CA LEU A 161 -14.17 -2.02 5.89
C LEU A 161 -13.60 -2.23 7.29
N ALA A 162 -14.44 -2.76 8.18
CA ALA A 162 -14.00 -3.59 9.29
C ALA A 162 -13.43 -4.89 8.72
N GLY A 163 -12.22 -4.82 8.15
CA GLY A 163 -11.58 -5.94 7.46
C GLY A 163 -10.12 -5.67 7.14
N GLY A 164 -9.45 -4.82 7.90
CA GLY A 164 -7.99 -4.72 7.92
C GLY A 164 -7.45 -5.60 9.04
N ILE A 165 -6.67 -6.62 8.67
CA ILE A 165 -5.92 -7.47 9.61
C ILE A 165 -4.86 -6.57 10.27
N GLY A 166 -5.16 -6.04 11.45
CA GLY A 166 -4.24 -5.19 12.19
C GLY A 166 -4.98 -4.40 13.26
N GLY A 167 -4.97 -4.92 14.48
CA GLY A 167 -5.67 -4.36 15.63
C GLY A 167 -5.39 -2.87 15.85
N GLY A 168 -6.47 -2.10 15.96
CA GLY A 168 -6.46 -0.72 16.40
C GLY A 168 -7.81 -0.44 17.04
N GLU A 169 -7.78 -0.27 18.36
CA GLU A 169 -8.80 0.30 19.25
C GLU A 169 -10.27 0.17 18.83
N ARG A 170 -10.97 -0.85 19.34
CA ARG A 170 -12.42 -0.86 19.32
C ARG A 170 -12.94 -0.13 20.56
N VAL A 171 -13.49 1.06 20.39
CA VAL A 171 -14.50 1.58 21.33
C VAL A 171 -15.80 0.86 21.00
N LEU A 172 -15.94 -0.35 21.55
CA LEU A 172 -17.22 -1.05 21.63
C LEU A 172 -17.97 -0.50 22.86
N PRO A 173 -19.29 -0.29 22.78
CA PRO A 173 -20.11 0.04 23.95
C PRO A 173 -19.94 -1.02 25.05
N GLU A 174 -19.94 -0.58 26.31
CA GLU A 174 -19.74 -1.33 27.57
C GLU A 174 -20.83 -2.38 27.90
N GLU A 175 -21.45 -3.00 26.91
CA GLU A 175 -22.40 -4.08 27.13
C GLU A 175 -22.06 -5.32 26.28
N ALA A 176 -21.68 -6.38 26.99
CA ALA A 176 -21.49 -7.77 26.55
C ALA A 176 -20.13 -8.15 25.92
N LEU A 177 -19.09 -8.17 26.76
CA LEU A 177 -18.03 -9.17 26.62
C LEU A 177 -17.94 -9.94 27.93
N ASP A 178 -18.43 -11.18 27.93
CA ASP A 178 -18.12 -12.17 28.97
C ASP A 178 -16.95 -13.03 28.44
N PRO A 179 -15.69 -12.63 28.68
CA PRO A 179 -14.50 -13.17 27.99
C PRO A 179 -14.25 -14.65 28.29
N VAL A 180 -14.85 -15.21 29.33
CA VAL A 180 -14.63 -16.59 29.78
C VAL A 180 -15.31 -17.60 28.83
N GLN A 181 -16.55 -17.34 28.39
CA GLN A 181 -17.29 -18.29 27.54
C GLN A 181 -16.66 -18.47 26.14
N ASN A 182 -16.01 -17.42 25.61
CA ASN A 182 -15.40 -17.47 24.29
C ASN A 182 -14.08 -18.26 24.26
N ILE A 183 -13.35 -18.33 25.39
CA ILE A 183 -12.09 -19.07 25.49
C ILE A 183 -12.37 -20.58 25.52
N ASP A 184 -13.38 -21.02 26.28
CA ASP A 184 -13.75 -22.44 26.37
C ASP A 184 -14.25 -22.99 25.04
N THR A 185 -14.99 -22.18 24.29
CA THR A 185 -15.49 -22.55 22.95
C THR A 185 -14.34 -22.71 21.95
N ALA A 186 -13.39 -21.77 21.94
CA ALA A 186 -12.22 -21.83 21.06
C ALA A 186 -11.27 -22.99 21.42
N LEU A 187 -11.07 -23.28 22.70
CA LEU A 187 -10.28 -24.42 23.16
C LEU A 187 -10.94 -25.76 22.82
N GLY A 188 -12.27 -25.85 22.94
CA GLY A 188 -13.04 -27.03 22.55
C GLY A 188 -12.94 -27.35 21.06
N GLU A 189 -13.00 -26.33 20.20
CA GLU A 189 -12.81 -26.52 18.75
C GLU A 189 -11.38 -26.93 18.40
N LEU A 190 -10.37 -26.33 19.02
CA LEU A 190 -8.96 -26.70 18.83
C LEU A 190 -8.71 -28.15 19.27
N GLN A 191 -9.25 -28.55 20.42
CA GLN A 191 -9.14 -29.92 20.93
C GLN A 191 -9.82 -30.91 19.98
N ARG A 192 -10.99 -30.57 19.43
CA ARG A 192 -11.73 -31.42 18.49
C ARG A 192 -10.96 -31.63 17.18
N LEU A 193 -10.36 -30.57 16.64
CA LEU A 193 -9.54 -30.64 15.43
C LEU A 193 -8.25 -31.44 15.66
N LEU A 194 -7.62 -31.28 16.83
CA LEU A 194 -6.39 -31.99 17.18
C LEU A 194 -6.65 -33.48 17.43
N LEU A 195 -7.72 -33.82 18.17
CA LEU A 195 -8.13 -35.21 18.38
C LEU A 195 -8.53 -35.92 17.08
N LEU A 196 -9.19 -35.20 16.16
CA LEU A 196 -9.53 -35.75 14.86
C LEU A 196 -8.27 -36.11 14.05
N ASN A 197 -7.31 -35.19 13.97
CA ASN A 197 -6.06 -35.43 13.24
C ASN A 197 -5.23 -36.56 13.86
N VAL A 198 -5.12 -36.61 15.19
CA VAL A 198 -4.41 -37.69 15.90
C VAL A 198 -5.11 -39.04 15.69
N GLY A 199 -6.45 -39.07 15.72
CA GLY A 199 -7.23 -40.27 15.46
C GLY A 199 -6.98 -40.85 14.06
N VAL A 200 -6.94 -40.00 13.03
CA VAL A 200 -6.65 -40.42 11.65
C VAL A 200 -5.26 -41.05 11.53
N VAL A 201 -4.25 -40.44 12.16
CA VAL A 201 -2.87 -40.97 12.15
C VAL A 201 -2.79 -42.34 12.83
N LEU A 202 -3.48 -42.53 13.95
CA LEU A 202 -3.51 -43.82 14.65
C LEU A 202 -4.19 -44.92 13.82
N VAL A 203 -5.29 -44.60 13.14
CA VAL A 203 -6.00 -45.56 12.28
C VAL A 203 -5.13 -45.99 11.10
N ILE A 204 -4.46 -45.04 10.43
CA ILE A 204 -3.54 -45.35 9.31
C ILE A 204 -2.39 -46.24 9.82
N THR A 205 -1.80 -45.88 10.95
CA THR A 205 -0.66 -46.61 11.53
C THR A 205 -1.06 -48.03 11.94
N ALA A 206 -2.22 -48.21 12.58
CA ALA A 206 -2.74 -49.52 12.94
C ALA A 206 -3.08 -50.37 11.71
N GLY A 207 -3.67 -49.76 10.68
CA GLY A 207 -3.96 -50.42 9.40
C GLY A 207 -2.69 -50.92 8.70
N LEU A 208 -1.66 -50.09 8.61
CA LEU A 208 -0.36 -50.45 8.05
C LEU A 208 0.31 -51.58 8.84
N ALA A 209 0.29 -51.49 10.18
CA ALA A 209 0.85 -52.52 11.04
C ALA A 209 0.10 -53.86 10.88
N GLY A 210 -1.23 -53.83 10.78
CA GLY A 210 -2.06 -55.01 10.55
C GLY A 210 -1.77 -55.68 9.21
N ILE A 211 -1.67 -54.90 8.14
CA ILE A 211 -1.30 -55.41 6.80
C ILE A 211 0.10 -56.03 6.84
N ALA A 212 1.08 -55.37 7.45
CA ALA A 212 2.44 -55.89 7.57
C ALA A 212 2.48 -57.23 8.34
N LEU A 213 1.67 -57.37 9.40
CA LEU A 213 1.56 -58.59 10.19
C LEU A 213 0.91 -59.73 9.41
N LEU A 214 -0.13 -59.44 8.62
CA LEU A 214 -0.77 -60.40 7.73
C LEU A 214 0.18 -60.88 6.62
N VAL A 215 0.93 -59.97 5.99
CA VAL A 215 1.95 -60.32 4.99
C VAL A 215 3.02 -61.20 5.62
N ARG A 216 3.55 -60.82 6.80
CA ARG A 216 4.57 -61.59 7.52
C ARG A 216 4.10 -63.01 7.88
N ARG A 217 2.83 -63.18 8.24
CA ARG A 217 2.23 -64.50 8.53
C ARG A 217 2.01 -65.35 7.28
N ARG A 218 1.78 -64.72 6.11
CA ARG A 218 1.57 -65.44 4.84
C ARG A 218 2.86 -65.89 4.19
N THR A 219 3.97 -65.20 4.48
CA THR A 219 5.31 -65.52 3.95
C THR A 219 6.12 -66.50 4.82
N ARG A 220 5.58 -66.97 5.94
CA ARG A 220 6.10 -68.09 6.73
C ARG A 220 5.20 -69.29 6.54
#